data_AF-A0A1F7MVT9-F1
#
_entry.id   AF-A0A1F7MVT9-F1
#
_cell.length_a   1.000
_cell.length_b   1.000
_cell.length_c   1.000
_cell.angle_alpha   90.00
_cell.angle_beta   90.00
_cell.angle_gamma   90.00
#
_symmetry.space_group_name_H-M   'P 1'
#
loop_
_entity.id
_entity.type
_entity.pdbx_description
1 polymer ?
#
loop_
_entity_poly.entity_id
_entity_poly.type
_entity_poly.pdbx_seq_one_letter_code
_entity_poly.pdbx_strand_id
1 'polypeptide(L)' 'MRTPAGDLRAFSAVCTHLNCTVQYRADLSHIWCACHNGHFDLNGQNVAGPPPRALDAYVVNVRGAQIVVSKGA' A
#
# COMPACT_ATOMS: atom_id res chain seq x y z
N MET A 1 2.80 2.70 5.66
CA MET A 1 3.88 3.50 5.04
C MET A 1 3.71 4.97 5.42
N ARG A 2 4.80 5.74 5.41
CA ARG A 2 4.76 7.21 5.51
C ARG A 2 4.98 7.79 4.10
N THR A 3 4.14 8.72 3.66
CA THR A 3 4.29 9.39 2.37
C THR A 3 5.40 10.46 2.44
N PRO A 4 5.92 10.93 1.30
CA PRO A 4 6.85 12.07 1.28
C PRO A 4 6.29 13.33 1.94
N ALA A 5 4.97 13.54 1.91
CA ALA A 5 4.29 14.65 2.59
C ALA A 5 4.20 14.47 4.12
N GLY A 6 4.57 13.30 4.65
CA GLY A 6 4.55 13.00 6.08
C GLY A 6 3.30 12.25 6.56
N ASP A 7 2.30 12.05 5.69
CA ASP A 7 1.07 11.34 6.02
C ASP A 7 1.33 9.86 6.25
N LEU A 8 0.58 9.26 7.17
CA LEU A 8 0.57 7.81 7.35
C LEU A 8 -0.58 7.20 6.55
N ARG A 9 -0.26 6.16 5.78
CA ARG A 9 -1.23 5.37 5.01
C ARG A 9 -0.99 3.88 5.27
N ALA A 10 -2.07 3.12 5.39
CA ALA A 10 -2.02 1.69 5.61
C ALA A 10 -2.83 0.97 4.55
N PHE A 11 -2.22 -0.05 3.95
CA PHE A 11 -2.83 -0.89 2.94
C PHE A 11 -2.53 -2.34 3.27
N SER A 12 -3.33 -3.25 2.73
CA SER A 12 -3.01 -4.67 2.73
C SER A 12 -1.69 -4.87 2.01
N ALA A 13 -0.79 -5.63 2.64
CA ALA A 13 0.45 -6.02 2.00
C ALA A 13 0.23 -7.16 0.97
N VAL A 14 -1.01 -7.60 0.76
CA VAL A 14 -1.36 -8.68 -0.17
C VAL A 14 -1.64 -8.09 -1.55
N CYS A 15 -0.82 -8.46 -2.53
CA CYS A 15 -1.00 -8.07 -3.92
C CYS A 15 -2.33 -8.61 -4.44
N THR A 16 -3.07 -7.74 -5.13
CA THR A 16 -4.41 -8.03 -5.64
C THR A 16 -4.42 -8.91 -6.89
N HIS A 17 -3.25 -9.26 -7.43
CA HIS A 17 -3.10 -10.24 -8.51
C HIS A 17 -3.23 -11.68 -7.98
N LEU A 18 -2.21 -12.18 -7.28
CA LEU A 18 -2.11 -13.58 -6.81
C LEU A 18 -1.47 -13.66 -5.41
N ASN A 19 -1.84 -12.73 -4.52
CA ASN A 19 -1.56 -12.76 -3.09
C ASN A 19 -0.09 -12.69 -2.63
N CYS A 20 0.88 -12.41 -3.53
CA CYS A 20 2.25 -12.08 -3.14
C CYS A 20 2.30 -10.89 -2.17
N THR A 21 3.30 -10.84 -1.30
CA THR A 21 3.54 -9.65 -0.45
C THR A 21 4.14 -8.50 -1.28
N VAL A 22 3.52 -7.33 -1.22
CA VAL A 22 4.04 -6.11 -1.87
C VAL A 22 5.05 -5.38 -0.97
N GLN A 23 5.91 -4.57 -1.58
CA GLN A 23 6.97 -3.82 -0.92
C GLN A 23 6.93 -2.35 -1.34
N TYR A 24 7.24 -1.43 -0.42
CA TYR A 24 7.44 -0.04 -0.79
C TYR A 24 8.82 0.16 -1.44
N ARG A 25 8.84 0.77 -2.62
CA ARG A 25 10.04 1.13 -3.41
C ARG A 25 10.17 2.65 -3.42
N ALA A 26 11.07 3.17 -2.58
CA ALA A 26 11.28 4.62 -2.43
C ALA A 26 11.84 5.28 -3.69
N ASP A 27 12.71 4.56 -4.41
CA ASP A 27 13.28 4.98 -5.70
C ASP A 27 12.22 5.21 -6.79
N LEU A 28 11.14 4.45 -6.75
CA LEU A 28 10.02 4.55 -7.69
C LEU A 28 8.83 5.35 -7.14
N SER A 29 8.83 5.68 -5.85
CA SER A 29 7.64 6.16 -5.14
C SER A 29 6.40 5.28 -5.38
N HIS A 30 6.60 3.96 -5.36
CA HIS A 30 5.54 2.97 -5.60
C HIS A 30 5.49 1.91 -4.49
N ILE A 31 4.31 1.31 -4.32
CA ILE A 31 4.19 -0.01 -3.72
C ILE A 31 4.28 -1.02 -4.87
N TRP A 32 5.16 -2.00 -4.77
CA TRP A 32 5.58 -2.86 -5.87
C TRP A 32 5.51 -4.34 -5.51
N CYS A 33 5.13 -5.16 -6.46
CA CYS A 33 5.07 -6.61 -6.35
C CYS A 33 6.17 -7.25 -7.21
N ALA A 34 7.11 -7.95 -6.58
CA ALA A 34 8.23 -8.59 -7.25
C ALA A 34 7.83 -9.76 -8.17
N CYS A 35 6.70 -10.41 -7.91
CA CYS A 35 6.32 -11.64 -8.61
C CYS A 35 6.07 -11.43 -10.12
N HIS A 36 5.37 -10.35 -10.47
CA HIS A 36 4.95 -10.10 -11.86
C HIS A 36 5.03 -8.61 -12.21
N ASN A 37 5.92 -7.88 -11.54
CA ASN A 37 6.11 -6.44 -11.71
C ASN A 37 4.80 -5.63 -11.60
N GLY A 38 4.01 -5.92 -10.55
CA GLY A 38 2.79 -5.16 -10.26
C GLY A 38 3.14 -3.84 -9.56
N HIS A 39 2.48 -2.74 -9.95
CA HIS A 39 2.73 -1.41 -9.39
C HIS A 39 1.45 -0.81 -8.83
N PHE A 40 1.57 -0.23 -7.65
CA PHE A 40 0.59 0.62 -7.03
C PHE A 40 1.22 1.96 -6.67
N ASP A 41 0.47 3.04 -6.79
CA ASP A 41 0.91 4.35 -6.33
C ASP A 41 0.89 4.46 -4.79
N LEU A 42 1.25 5.62 -4.24
CA LEU A 42 1.23 5.87 -2.80
C LEU A 42 -0.18 5.98 -2.21
N ASN A 43 -1.22 6.02 -3.05
CA ASN A 43 -2.63 5.92 -2.66
C ASN A 43 -3.12 4.45 -2.68
N GLY A 44 -2.28 3.49 -3.06
CA GLY A 44 -2.63 2.08 -3.19
C GLY A 44 -3.35 1.74 -4.49
N GLN A 45 -3.53 2.70 -5.41
CA GLN A 45 -4.16 2.49 -6.70
C GLN A 45 -3.23 1.69 -7.61
N ASN A 46 -3.73 0.63 -8.25
CA ASN A 46 -2.94 -0.09 -9.25
C ASN A 46 -2.72 0.83 -10.47
N VAL A 47 -1.45 0.97 -10.89
CA VAL A 47 -1.04 1.89 -11.96
C VAL A 47 -0.28 1.19 -13.09
N ALA A 48 0.28 0.00 -12.85
CA ALA A 48 0.90 -0.82 -13.89
C ALA A 48 0.99 -2.31 -13.48
N GLY A 49 1.23 -3.17 -14.47
CA GLY A 49 1.34 -4.61 -14.30
C GLY A 49 -0.03 -5.31 -14.21
N PRO A 50 -0.04 -6.60 -13.81
CA PRO A 50 -1.25 -7.41 -13.78
C PRO A 50 -2.25 -7.15 -12.63
N PRO A 51 -1.94 -6.48 -11.49
CA PRO A 51 -2.94 -6.29 -10.44
C PRO A 51 -4.21 -5.61 -10.97
N PRO A 52 -5.39 -6.24 -10.82
CA PRO A 52 -6.62 -5.76 -11.47
C PRO A 52 -7.31 -4.62 -10.71
N ARG A 53 -6.92 -4.37 -9.46
CA ARG A 53 -7.54 -3.37 -8.57
C ARG A 53 -6.55 -2.82 -7.56
N ALA A 54 -6.92 -1.69 -6.94
CA ALA A 54 -6.21 -1.07 -5.83
C ALA A 54 -6.07 -2.00 -4.61
N LEU A 55 -5.05 -1.77 -3.79
CA LEU A 55 -4.85 -2.46 -2.51
C LEU A 55 -5.97 -2.11 -1.53
N ASP A 56 -6.30 -3.05 -0.64
CA ASP A 56 -7.31 -2.81 0.39
C ASP A 56 -6.75 -1.80 1.41
N ALA A 57 -7.41 -0.64 1.54
CA ALA A 57 -7.00 0.40 2.47
C ALA A 57 -7.47 0.11 3.90
N TYR A 58 -6.68 0.58 4.87
CA TYR A 58 -7.04 0.56 6.29
C TYR A 58 -7.09 1.98 6.84
N VAL A 59 -7.93 2.17 7.85
CA VAL A 59 -8.00 3.42 8.61
C VAL A 59 -6.80 3.49 9.54
N VAL A 60 -6.12 4.64 9.53
CA VAL A 60 -4.98 4.93 10.40
C VAL A 60 -5.40 5.96 11.44
N ASN A 61 -5.29 5.60 12.71
CA ASN A 61 -5.51 6.51 13.85
C ASN A 61 -4.22 6.66 14.65
N VAL A 62 -3.73 7.88 14.78
CA VAL A 62 -2.52 8.19 15.56
C VAL A 62 -2.94 8.69 16.94
N ARG A 63 -2.48 8.02 18.00
CA ARG A 63 -2.75 8.36 19.40
C ARG A 63 -1.43 8.50 20.15
N GLY A 64 -0.89 9.71 20.17
CA GLY A 64 0.45 9.96 20.72
C GLY A 64 1.51 9.15 19.96
N ALA A 65 2.21 8.26 20.66
CA ALA A 65 3.21 7.36 20.07
C ALA A 65 2.61 6.10 19.42
N GLN A 66 1.32 5.83 19.61
CA GLN A 66 0.68 4.63 19.07
C GLN A 66 0.06 4.89 17.70
N ILE A 67 0.31 3.99 16.75
CA ILE A 67 -0.39 3.93 15.46
C ILE A 67 -1.34 2.74 15.52
N VAL A 68 -2.64 3.01 15.43
CA VAL A 68 -3.69 1.99 15.40
C VAL A 68 -4.22 1.89 13.97
N VAL A 69 -4.20 0.67 13.43
CA VAL A 69 -4.71 0.35 12.08
C VAL A 69 -5.95 -0.52 12.22
N SER A 70 -7.05 -0.13 11.59
CA SER A 70 -8.32 -0.86 11.62
C SER A 70 -8.93 -0.98 10.23
N LYS A 71 -9.74 -2.02 10.00
CA LYS A 71 -10.60 -2.06 8.81
C LYS A 71 -11.62 -0.91 8.90
N GLY A 72 -11.92 -0.27 7.77
CA GLY A 72 -13.05 0.65 7.68
C GLY A 72 -14.36 -0.09 7.94
N ALA A 73 -15.36 0.64 8.45
CA ALA A 73 -16.72 0.15 8.58
C ALA A 73 -17.40 0.01 7.23
#